data_AF-A0A1H4BAX5-F1
#
_entry.id   AF-A0A1H4BAX5-F1
#
_cell.length_a   1.000
_cell.length_b   1.000
_cell.length_c   1.000
_cell.angle_alpha   90.00
_cell.angle_beta   90.00
_cell.angle_gamma   90.00
#
_symmetry.space_group_name_H-M   'P 1'
#
loop_
_entity.id
_entity.type
_entity.pdbx_description
1 polymer ?
#
loop_
_entity_poly.entity_id
_entity_poly.type
_entity_poly.pdbx_seq_one_letter_code
_entity_poly.pdbx_strand_id
1 'polypeptide(L)'
;MYGSIAGLVKASAQGDAEAKKLADKIFKHDFRTPQGWRTFMASAVPGGDFPAMLADNVANWTHQRFHALFIVAWALHPTEKGAYMLKLTPQEAVDVQAALASLVLLGHVSARASSHLSGANAYSLSKDWKFLKGYKELLVQIERPADPDPYLFLKAEGHSLNNVREAALHAMSYASKSLTGKGLTASEALHRVAKARDSCLEERAAENYANAYERLLTSLGLRGRMVTVRQMFAALLQAADPNNPQQVTAAANTAALGQEINSKLGYLKGRRRQLAASEIDFSDDLEGELRSLANRMVETTAVHSRQYFHERRLTPAELTQGWRAIDARLG
;
A
#
# COMPACT_ATOMS: atom_id res chain seq x y z
N MET A 1 -12.23 -0.45 10.25
CA MET A 1 -11.66 -1.72 9.71
C MET A 1 -10.47 -2.27 10.49
N TYR A 2 -9.74 -1.46 11.28
CA TYR A 2 -8.60 -1.94 12.08
C TYR A 2 -8.90 -3.24 12.83
N GLY A 3 -7.98 -4.21 12.76
CA GLY A 3 -7.97 -5.44 13.55
C GLY A 3 -9.03 -6.49 13.19
N SER A 4 -9.70 -6.35 12.05
CA SER A 4 -10.60 -7.38 11.49
C SER A 4 -9.86 -8.69 11.18
N ILE A 5 -8.62 -8.59 10.68
CA ILE A 5 -7.73 -9.74 10.44
C ILE A 5 -7.36 -10.46 11.74
N ALA A 6 -7.04 -9.71 12.80
CA ALA A 6 -6.75 -10.30 14.11
C ALA A 6 -7.98 -11.07 14.64
N GLY A 7 -9.18 -10.52 14.46
CA GLY A 7 -10.43 -11.21 14.76
C GLY A 7 -10.61 -12.52 13.98
N LEU A 8 -10.31 -12.52 12.67
CA LEU A 8 -10.33 -13.73 11.85
C LEU A 8 -9.38 -14.81 12.38
N VAL A 9 -8.14 -14.43 12.71
CA VAL A 9 -7.12 -15.35 13.22
C VAL A 9 -7.52 -15.91 14.60
N LYS A 10 -8.07 -15.07 15.48
CA LYS A 10 -8.59 -15.48 16.79
C LYS A 10 -9.78 -16.44 16.65
N ALA A 11 -10.78 -16.11 15.84
CA ALA A 11 -11.94 -16.97 15.61
C ALA A 11 -11.53 -18.34 15.05
N SER A 12 -10.59 -18.36 14.09
CA SER A 12 -9.97 -19.58 13.57
C SER A 12 -9.36 -20.45 14.69
N ALA A 13 -8.61 -19.85 15.61
CA ALA A 13 -8.01 -20.56 16.74
C ALA A 13 -9.03 -21.03 17.80
N GLN A 14 -10.19 -20.37 17.87
CA GLN A 14 -11.30 -20.76 18.74
C GLN A 14 -12.22 -21.84 18.13
N GLY A 15 -11.88 -22.37 16.95
CA GLY A 15 -12.59 -23.48 16.32
C GLY A 15 -13.71 -23.07 15.37
N ASP A 16 -13.85 -21.78 15.03
CA ASP A 16 -14.78 -21.37 13.97
C ASP A 16 -14.31 -21.96 12.64
N ALA A 17 -15.12 -22.84 12.05
CA ALA A 17 -14.78 -23.61 10.88
C ALA A 17 -14.60 -22.75 9.61
N GLU A 18 -15.41 -21.70 9.43
CA GLU A 18 -15.31 -20.82 8.26
C GLU A 18 -14.14 -19.85 8.42
N ALA A 19 -13.93 -19.30 9.62
CA ALA A 19 -12.75 -18.50 9.94
C ALA A 19 -11.47 -19.31 9.73
N LYS A 20 -11.45 -20.57 10.19
CA LYS A 20 -10.32 -21.48 10.02
C LYS A 20 -10.03 -21.76 8.55
N LYS A 21 -11.05 -22.13 7.78
CA LYS A 21 -10.94 -22.36 6.33
C LYS A 21 -10.45 -21.12 5.59
N LEU A 22 -10.88 -19.93 6.01
CA LEU A 22 -10.45 -18.68 5.42
C LEU A 22 -9.00 -18.33 5.79
N ALA A 23 -8.63 -18.45 7.06
CA ALA A 23 -7.25 -18.28 7.52
C ALA A 23 -6.30 -19.27 6.84
N ASP A 24 -6.72 -20.53 6.69
CA ASP A 24 -5.98 -21.57 5.97
C ASP A 24 -5.77 -21.22 4.49
N LYS A 25 -6.70 -20.47 3.86
CA LYS A 25 -6.58 -20.03 2.46
C LYS A 25 -5.73 -18.77 2.29
N ILE A 26 -5.75 -17.86 3.25
CA ILE A 26 -5.03 -16.57 3.18
C ILE A 26 -3.60 -16.71 3.68
N PHE A 27 -3.40 -17.33 4.83
CA PHE A 27 -2.13 -17.33 5.55
C PHE A 27 -1.34 -18.63 5.35
N LYS A 28 -0.03 -18.48 5.26
CA LYS A 28 0.90 -19.60 5.44
C LYS A 28 0.87 -20.05 6.90
N HIS A 29 1.41 -21.25 7.15
CA HIS A 29 1.20 -22.01 8.39
C HIS A 29 1.38 -21.17 9.66
N ASP A 30 2.49 -20.46 9.77
CA ASP A 30 2.89 -19.74 10.99
C ASP A 30 2.00 -18.54 11.32
N PHE A 31 1.14 -18.09 10.39
CA PHE A 31 0.26 -16.92 10.59
C PHE A 31 -1.22 -17.28 10.65
N ARG A 32 -1.54 -18.56 10.89
CA ARG A 32 -2.93 -19.02 11.04
C ARG A 32 -3.44 -18.99 12.47
N THR A 33 -2.56 -18.77 13.44
CA THR A 33 -2.88 -18.78 14.87
C THR A 33 -2.36 -17.52 15.57
N PRO A 34 -3.01 -17.05 16.64
CA PRO A 34 -2.52 -15.98 17.49
C PRO A 34 -1.08 -16.16 17.94
N GLN A 35 -0.73 -17.36 18.39
CA GLN A 35 0.60 -17.67 18.89
C GLN A 35 1.68 -17.49 17.81
N GLY A 36 1.41 -17.91 16.57
CA GLY A 36 2.38 -17.80 15.50
C GLY A 36 2.69 -16.35 15.11
N TRP A 37 1.68 -15.47 15.11
CA TRP A 37 1.89 -14.02 14.96
C TRP A 37 2.77 -13.45 16.08
N ARG A 38 2.47 -13.79 17.33
CA ARG A 38 3.24 -13.30 18.50
C ARG A 38 4.67 -13.78 18.49
N THR A 39 4.90 -15.07 18.23
CA THR A 39 6.24 -15.65 18.15
C THR A 39 7.06 -14.97 17.05
N PHE A 40 6.47 -14.76 15.87
CA PHE A 40 7.15 -14.03 14.80
C PHE A 40 7.49 -12.60 15.21
N MET A 41 6.52 -11.86 15.74
CA MET A 41 6.70 -10.45 16.12
C MET A 41 7.70 -10.27 17.26
N ALA A 42 7.67 -11.14 18.29
CA ALA A 42 8.65 -11.11 19.38
C ALA A 42 10.08 -11.38 18.90
N SER A 43 10.26 -12.22 17.87
CA SER A 43 11.55 -12.50 17.26
C SER A 43 12.01 -11.37 16.34
N ALA A 44 11.12 -10.81 15.53
CA ALA A 44 11.47 -9.80 14.53
C ALA A 44 11.64 -8.41 15.16
N VAL A 45 10.72 -8.03 16.05
CA VAL A 45 10.63 -6.70 16.67
C VAL A 45 10.37 -6.89 18.18
N PRO A 46 11.40 -7.19 18.98
CA PRO A 46 11.25 -7.36 20.42
C PRO A 46 10.54 -6.15 21.06
N GLY A 47 9.49 -6.41 21.85
CA GLY A 47 8.66 -5.37 22.45
C GLY A 47 7.67 -4.66 21.51
N GLY A 48 7.70 -4.96 20.20
CA GLY A 48 6.80 -4.39 19.21
C GLY A 48 6.97 -2.88 19.00
N ASP A 49 8.17 -2.35 19.27
CA ASP A 49 8.50 -0.93 19.13
C ASP A 49 9.23 -0.66 17.80
N PHE A 50 8.48 -0.19 16.81
CA PHE A 50 9.00 0.09 15.48
C PHE A 50 9.91 1.32 15.39
N PRO A 51 9.61 2.47 16.04
CA PRO A 51 10.58 3.56 16.16
C PRO A 51 11.92 3.10 16.73
N ALA A 52 11.93 2.33 17.82
CA ALA A 52 13.17 1.82 18.40
C ALA A 52 13.89 0.85 17.46
N MET A 53 13.16 -0.01 16.75
CA MET A 53 13.73 -0.91 15.75
C MET A 53 14.38 -0.16 14.57
N LEU A 54 13.78 0.96 14.13
CA LEU A 54 14.34 1.77 13.04
C LEU A 54 15.61 2.52 13.47
N ALA A 55 15.69 2.92 14.74
CA ALA A 55 16.87 3.56 15.33
C ALA A 55 17.94 2.56 15.80
N ASP A 56 17.73 1.26 15.61
CA ASP A 56 18.66 0.21 16.02
C ASP A 56 19.89 0.14 15.10
N ASN A 57 20.96 -0.49 15.59
CA ASN A 57 22.18 -0.68 14.83
C ASN A 57 21.90 -1.42 13.51
N VAL A 58 22.52 -0.96 12.41
CA VAL A 58 22.46 -1.57 11.08
C VAL A 58 22.73 -3.09 11.12
N ALA A 59 23.64 -3.55 11.97
CA ALA A 59 23.98 -4.97 12.12
C ALA A 59 22.82 -5.84 12.66
N ASN A 60 21.85 -5.23 13.35
CA ASN A 60 20.69 -5.93 13.91
C ASN A 60 19.54 -6.05 12.90
N TRP A 61 19.67 -5.44 11.72
CA TRP A 61 18.66 -5.55 10.68
C TRP A 61 18.65 -6.92 10.03
N THR A 62 17.44 -7.48 9.87
CA THR A 62 17.20 -8.77 9.22
C THR A 62 16.05 -8.65 8.24
N HIS A 63 15.92 -9.59 7.31
CA HIS A 63 14.76 -9.66 6.40
C HIS A 63 13.42 -9.79 7.17
N GLN A 64 13.45 -10.44 8.35
CA GLN A 64 12.27 -10.60 9.21
C GLN A 64 11.76 -9.26 9.75
N ARG A 65 12.64 -8.29 10.06
CA ARG A 65 12.25 -6.93 10.48
C ARG A 65 11.46 -6.20 9.39
N PHE A 66 11.90 -6.31 8.13
CA PHE A 66 11.15 -5.78 7.00
C PHE A 66 9.81 -6.49 6.79
N HIS A 67 9.77 -7.82 6.94
CA HIS A 67 8.52 -8.58 6.91
C HIS A 67 7.58 -8.13 8.01
N ALA A 68 8.07 -7.87 9.23
CA ALA A 68 7.26 -7.38 10.34
C ALA A 68 6.64 -6.00 10.06
N LEU A 69 7.41 -5.07 9.50
CA LEU A 69 6.88 -3.77 9.04
C LEU A 69 5.71 -3.95 8.06
N PHE A 70 5.89 -4.81 7.05
CA PHE A 70 4.83 -5.09 6.08
C PHE A 70 3.61 -5.79 6.72
N ILE A 71 3.83 -6.80 7.57
CA ILE A 71 2.77 -7.59 8.19
C ILE A 71 1.86 -6.68 9.02
N VAL A 72 2.43 -5.79 9.83
CA VAL A 72 1.64 -4.86 10.65
C VAL A 72 0.93 -3.83 9.78
N ALA A 73 1.62 -3.23 8.80
CA ALA A 73 0.98 -2.32 7.85
C ALA A 73 -0.21 -2.97 7.13
N TRP A 74 -0.05 -4.23 6.70
CA TRP A 74 -1.09 -5.00 6.04
C TRP A 74 -2.23 -5.37 6.99
N ALA A 75 -1.94 -5.78 8.22
CA ALA A 75 -2.98 -6.12 9.19
C ALA A 75 -3.81 -4.89 9.63
N LEU A 76 -3.22 -3.70 9.64
CA LEU A 76 -3.94 -2.45 9.88
C LEU A 76 -4.82 -2.06 8.70
N HIS A 77 -4.32 -2.29 7.50
CA HIS A 77 -4.97 -1.92 6.26
C HIS A 77 -4.94 -3.07 5.25
N PRO A 78 -5.77 -4.11 5.45
CA PRO A 78 -5.72 -5.32 4.64
C PRO A 78 -6.16 -5.02 3.23
N THR A 79 -5.33 -5.40 2.27
CA THR A 79 -5.58 -5.18 0.84
C THR A 79 -5.21 -6.42 0.05
N GLU A 80 -5.87 -6.65 -1.09
CA GLU A 80 -5.52 -7.78 -1.96
C GLU A 80 -4.06 -7.70 -2.42
N LYS A 81 -3.62 -6.51 -2.89
CA LYS A 81 -2.26 -6.19 -3.35
C LYS A 81 -1.69 -5.03 -2.53
N GLY A 82 -1.12 -5.36 -1.38
CA GLY A 82 -0.67 -4.36 -0.41
C GLY A 82 0.62 -3.67 -0.80
N ALA A 83 0.56 -2.33 -0.85
CA ALA A 83 1.66 -1.42 -1.08
C ALA A 83 1.57 -0.30 -0.03
N TYR A 84 2.63 -0.12 0.75
CA TYR A 84 2.69 0.77 1.90
C TYR A 84 3.92 1.67 1.84
N MET A 85 3.78 2.90 2.29
CA MET A 85 4.85 3.90 2.35
C MET A 85 5.05 4.31 3.79
N LEU A 86 6.10 3.80 4.43
CA LEU A 86 6.44 4.15 5.80
C LEU A 86 7.32 5.38 5.80
N LYS A 87 6.86 6.48 6.41
CA LYS A 87 7.63 7.72 6.55
C LYS A 87 8.86 7.44 7.42
N LEU A 88 10.01 7.88 6.93
CA LEU A 88 11.29 7.82 7.62
C LEU A 88 11.82 9.24 7.87
N THR A 89 12.61 9.39 8.92
CA THR A 89 13.52 10.54 9.03
C THR A 89 14.67 10.40 8.02
N PRO A 90 15.40 11.49 7.70
CA PRO A 90 16.58 11.41 6.85
C PRO A 90 17.62 10.40 7.34
N GLN A 91 17.84 10.34 8.65
CA GLN A 91 18.80 9.41 9.26
C GLN A 91 18.32 7.96 9.15
N GLU A 92 17.05 7.68 9.50
CA GLU A 92 16.47 6.34 9.35
C GLU A 92 16.57 5.85 7.89
N ALA A 93 16.38 6.71 6.90
CA ALA A 93 16.53 6.33 5.50
C ALA A 93 17.97 5.97 5.12
N VAL A 94 18.98 6.60 5.72
CA VAL A 94 20.39 6.22 5.56
C VAL A 94 20.64 4.86 6.20
N ASP A 95 20.17 4.64 7.41
CA ASP A 95 20.41 3.42 8.17
C ASP A 95 19.70 2.21 7.54
N VAL A 96 18.45 2.37 7.09
CA VAL A 96 17.71 1.33 6.36
C VAL A 96 18.38 0.99 5.03
N GLN A 97 18.89 2.01 4.32
CA GLN A 97 19.61 1.80 3.06
C GLN A 97 20.93 1.04 3.27
N ALA A 98 21.66 1.37 4.34
CA ALA A 98 22.87 0.66 4.74
C ALA A 98 22.55 -0.80 5.12
N ALA A 99 21.49 -1.03 5.88
CA ALA A 99 21.02 -2.37 6.24
C ALA A 99 20.66 -3.22 5.01
N LEU A 100 19.93 -2.66 4.04
CA LEU A 100 19.62 -3.36 2.79
C LEU A 100 20.89 -3.72 2.01
N ALA A 101 21.86 -2.81 1.93
CA ALA A 101 23.13 -3.07 1.27
C ALA A 101 23.92 -4.20 1.97
N SER A 102 23.99 -4.19 3.31
CA SER A 102 24.62 -5.26 4.09
C SER A 102 23.93 -6.61 3.88
N LEU A 103 22.60 -6.64 3.86
CA LEU A 103 21.83 -7.87 3.61
C LEU A 103 22.02 -8.42 2.19
N VAL A 104 22.27 -7.55 1.20
CA VAL A 104 22.65 -7.99 -0.16
C VAL A 104 24.02 -8.66 -0.14
N LEU A 105 25.01 -8.08 0.53
CA LEU A 105 26.36 -8.67 0.65
C LEU A 105 26.33 -10.04 1.35
N LEU A 106 25.41 -10.23 2.30
CA LEU A 106 25.19 -11.51 3.00
C LEU A 106 24.34 -12.51 2.19
N GLY A 107 23.92 -12.17 0.96
CA GLY A 107 23.09 -13.03 0.11
C GLY A 107 21.69 -13.29 0.69
N HIS A 108 21.19 -12.40 1.56
CA HIS A 108 19.84 -12.50 2.13
C HIS A 108 18.80 -11.76 1.30
N VAL A 109 19.23 -10.84 0.44
CA VAL A 109 18.40 -9.95 -0.35
C VAL A 109 19.00 -9.82 -1.76
N SER A 110 18.14 -9.72 -2.77
CA SER A 110 18.55 -9.46 -4.16
C SER A 110 18.09 -8.08 -4.61
N ALA A 111 18.96 -7.33 -5.30
CA ALA A 111 18.53 -6.13 -6.01
C ALA A 111 17.61 -6.53 -7.19
N ARG A 112 16.59 -5.72 -7.48
CA ARG A 112 15.67 -5.94 -8.60
C ARG A 112 15.16 -4.64 -9.18
N ALA A 113 14.73 -4.68 -10.43
CA ALA A 113 13.98 -3.58 -11.03
C ALA A 113 12.59 -3.45 -10.38
N SER A 114 12.14 -2.21 -10.23
CA SER A 114 10.80 -1.87 -9.76
C SER A 114 10.13 -0.93 -10.76
N SER A 115 8.83 -1.13 -10.97
CA SER A 115 8.00 -0.22 -11.76
C SER A 115 7.27 0.80 -10.86
N HIS A 116 7.58 0.87 -9.58
CA HIS A 116 6.97 1.81 -8.64
C HIS A 116 7.79 3.11 -8.57
N LEU A 117 7.12 4.26 -8.62
CA LEU A 117 7.67 5.63 -8.59
C LEU A 117 9.07 5.75 -9.25
N SER A 118 10.13 5.83 -8.45
CA SER A 118 11.51 6.04 -8.90
C SER A 118 12.13 4.82 -9.59
N GLY A 119 11.62 3.63 -9.32
CA GLY A 119 12.06 2.36 -9.92
C GLY A 119 13.49 1.93 -9.60
N ALA A 120 14.22 2.71 -8.79
CA ALA A 120 15.62 2.52 -8.45
C ALA A 120 15.79 2.05 -7.01
N ASN A 121 16.90 1.36 -6.71
CA ASN A 121 17.23 0.85 -5.37
C ASN A 121 16.11 -0.01 -4.76
N ALA A 122 15.53 -0.87 -5.59
CA ALA A 122 14.54 -1.84 -5.19
C ALA A 122 15.20 -3.19 -4.86
N TYR A 123 14.68 -3.81 -3.81
CA TYR A 123 15.22 -5.04 -3.24
C TYR A 123 14.11 -6.06 -3.04
N SER A 124 14.39 -7.33 -3.37
CA SER A 124 13.51 -8.47 -3.11
C SER A 124 13.94 -9.19 -1.85
N LEU A 125 13.04 -9.23 -0.87
CA LEU A 125 13.17 -9.99 0.38
C LEU A 125 12.27 -11.23 0.29
N SER A 126 12.63 -12.15 -0.61
CA SER A 126 11.93 -13.42 -0.84
C SER A 126 12.28 -14.51 0.17
N LYS A 127 13.49 -14.43 0.74
CA LYS A 127 13.98 -15.39 1.72
C LYS A 127 13.02 -15.47 2.91
N ASP A 128 12.63 -16.70 3.25
CA ASP A 128 11.75 -17.02 4.37
C ASP A 128 10.40 -16.27 4.38
N TRP A 129 9.89 -15.86 3.21
CA TRP A 129 8.55 -15.27 3.12
C TRP A 129 7.48 -16.26 3.56
N LYS A 130 6.92 -16.04 4.75
CA LYS A 130 6.00 -16.97 5.43
C LYS A 130 4.65 -16.36 5.77
N PHE A 131 4.29 -15.21 5.20
CA PHE A 131 3.05 -14.52 5.57
C PHE A 131 1.83 -14.89 4.70
N LEU A 132 1.69 -14.27 3.52
CA LEU A 132 0.53 -14.46 2.64
C LEU A 132 0.74 -15.61 1.64
N LYS A 133 -0.28 -16.45 1.47
CA LYS A 133 -0.33 -17.44 0.36
C LYS A 133 -0.51 -16.74 -0.98
N GLY A 134 0.12 -17.28 -2.01
CA GLY A 134 0.15 -16.70 -3.36
C GLY A 134 1.26 -15.65 -3.56
N TYR A 135 1.73 -15.04 -2.48
CA TYR A 135 2.87 -14.13 -2.48
C TYR A 135 4.18 -14.86 -2.18
N LYS A 136 5.26 -14.40 -2.80
CA LYS A 136 6.58 -15.06 -2.74
C LYS A 136 7.69 -14.17 -2.19
N GLU A 137 7.49 -12.85 -2.19
CA GLU A 137 8.51 -11.91 -1.74
C GLU A 137 7.89 -10.62 -1.22
N LEU A 138 8.71 -9.88 -0.47
CA LEU A 138 8.50 -8.48 -0.17
C LEU A 138 9.45 -7.63 -1.01
N LEU A 139 8.90 -6.78 -1.86
CA LEU A 139 9.61 -5.68 -2.51
C LEU A 139 9.78 -4.55 -1.50
N VAL A 140 11.02 -4.10 -1.35
CA VAL A 140 11.41 -2.98 -0.48
C VAL A 140 12.17 -1.95 -1.30
N GLN A 141 11.86 -0.67 -1.14
CA GLN A 141 12.51 0.41 -1.86
C GLN A 141 12.53 1.70 -1.01
N ILE A 142 13.64 2.42 -1.00
CA ILE A 142 13.69 3.77 -0.41
C ILE A 142 13.25 4.77 -1.47
N GLU A 143 12.08 5.35 -1.26
CA GLU A 143 11.53 6.39 -2.11
C GLU A 143 11.91 7.75 -1.54
N ARG A 144 12.50 8.59 -2.40
CA ARG A 144 12.75 10.00 -2.12
C ARG A 144 11.90 10.82 -3.08
N PRO A 145 10.58 10.87 -2.87
CA PRO A 145 9.77 11.83 -3.61
C PRO A 145 10.31 13.23 -3.37
N ALA A 146 9.93 14.23 -4.17
CA ALA A 146 10.29 15.63 -3.92
C ALA A 146 9.69 16.22 -2.60
N ASP A 147 9.22 15.36 -1.70
CA ASP A 147 8.84 15.59 -0.30
C ASP A 147 10.14 15.77 0.53
N PRO A 148 10.17 16.63 1.57
CA PRO A 148 11.30 16.68 2.50
C PRO A 148 11.63 15.34 3.17
N ASP A 149 10.64 14.47 3.35
CA ASP A 149 10.80 13.22 4.09
C ASP A 149 10.93 12.00 3.15
N PRO A 150 11.95 11.14 3.35
CA PRO A 150 12.05 9.86 2.65
C PRO A 150 11.00 8.84 3.14
N TYR A 151 10.69 7.87 2.30
CA TYR A 151 9.76 6.78 2.61
C TYR A 151 10.38 5.41 2.34
N LEU A 152 10.08 4.44 3.18
CA LEU A 152 10.29 3.03 2.90
C LEU A 152 9.03 2.45 2.25
N PHE A 153 9.12 2.15 0.97
CA PHE A 153 8.10 1.45 0.23
C PHE A 153 8.18 -0.05 0.52
N LEU A 154 7.04 -0.65 0.83
CA LEU A 154 6.88 -2.07 1.17
C LEU A 154 5.74 -2.66 0.35
N LYS A 155 5.99 -3.74 -0.39
CA LYS A 155 4.98 -4.33 -1.26
C LYS A 155 5.13 -5.84 -1.42
N ALA A 156 4.07 -6.61 -1.17
CA ALA A 156 4.11 -8.05 -1.43
C ALA A 156 3.95 -8.33 -2.94
N GLU A 157 4.76 -9.24 -3.48
CA GLU A 157 4.75 -9.62 -4.89
C GLU A 157 4.55 -11.14 -5.07
N GLY A 158 3.75 -11.52 -6.09
CA GLY A 158 3.41 -12.91 -6.40
C GLY A 158 4.40 -13.64 -7.29
N HIS A 159 5.29 -12.91 -7.95
CA HIS A 159 6.26 -13.44 -8.90
C HIS A 159 7.63 -12.88 -8.55
N SER A 160 8.59 -13.75 -8.21
CA SER A 160 9.96 -13.28 -8.01
C SER A 160 10.64 -13.20 -9.38
N LEU A 161 11.52 -12.22 -9.60
CA LEU A 161 12.27 -12.14 -10.87
C LEU A 161 13.46 -13.12 -10.91
N ASN A 162 13.52 -14.08 -10.00
CA ASN A 162 14.74 -14.87 -9.72
C ASN A 162 14.87 -16.12 -10.61
N ASN A 163 13.93 -16.42 -11.51
CA ASN A 163 14.09 -17.48 -12.52
C ASN A 163 13.29 -17.20 -13.80
N VAL A 164 13.70 -17.82 -14.90
CA VAL A 164 13.16 -17.59 -16.27
C VAL A 164 11.65 -17.83 -16.35
N ARG A 165 11.12 -18.84 -15.66
CA ARG A 165 9.69 -19.15 -15.64
C ARG A 165 8.87 -18.07 -14.92
N GLU A 166 9.40 -17.54 -13.82
CA GLU A 166 8.75 -16.46 -13.07
C GLU A 166 8.91 -15.10 -13.76
N ALA A 167 10.03 -14.86 -14.45
CA ALA A 167 10.18 -13.71 -15.34
C ALA A 167 9.15 -13.74 -16.49
N ALA A 168 8.88 -14.92 -17.07
CA ALA A 168 7.83 -15.09 -18.07
C ALA A 168 6.42 -14.83 -17.49
N LEU A 169 6.13 -15.29 -16.27
CA LEU A 169 4.88 -14.95 -15.58
C LEU A 169 4.79 -13.45 -15.27
N HIS A 170 5.91 -12.80 -14.95
CA HIS A 170 5.98 -11.35 -14.77
C HIS A 170 5.67 -10.60 -16.08
N ALA A 171 6.22 -11.07 -17.20
CA ALA A 171 5.97 -10.52 -18.53
C ALA A 171 4.51 -10.74 -18.98
N MET A 172 3.94 -11.92 -18.72
CA MET A 172 2.51 -12.19 -18.96
C MET A 172 1.61 -11.33 -18.07
N SER A 173 1.97 -11.15 -16.79
CA SER A 173 1.26 -10.25 -15.88
C SER A 173 1.35 -8.80 -16.36
N TYR A 174 2.50 -8.37 -16.87
CA TYR A 174 2.69 -7.04 -17.46
C TYR A 174 1.84 -6.87 -18.73
N ALA A 175 1.86 -7.84 -19.66
CA ALA A 175 1.01 -7.81 -20.85
C ALA A 175 -0.48 -7.79 -20.51
N SER A 176 -0.92 -8.60 -19.53
CA SER A 176 -2.28 -8.57 -19.00
C SER A 176 -2.63 -7.21 -18.39
N LYS A 177 -1.71 -6.58 -17.63
CA LYS A 177 -1.90 -5.22 -17.08
C LYS A 177 -2.09 -4.21 -18.21
N SER A 178 -1.25 -4.26 -19.25
CA SER A 178 -1.34 -3.36 -20.40
C SER A 178 -2.64 -3.53 -21.18
N LEU A 179 -3.17 -4.76 -21.29
CA LEU A 179 -4.40 -5.05 -22.05
C LEU A 179 -5.69 -4.81 -21.25
N THR A 180 -5.70 -5.19 -19.97
CA THR A 180 -6.94 -5.27 -19.17
C THR A 180 -7.00 -4.21 -18.07
N GLY A 181 -5.90 -3.50 -17.81
CA GLY A 181 -5.76 -2.61 -16.65
C GLY A 181 -5.72 -3.32 -15.30
N LYS A 182 -5.75 -4.66 -15.30
CA LYS A 182 -5.74 -5.47 -14.08
C LYS A 182 -4.53 -6.38 -14.10
N GLY A 183 -3.74 -6.34 -13.03
CA GLY A 183 -2.68 -7.32 -12.85
C GLY A 183 -3.25 -8.67 -12.49
N LEU A 184 -2.55 -9.75 -12.85
CA LEU A 184 -2.89 -11.07 -12.36
C LEU A 184 -2.97 -11.06 -10.82
N THR A 185 -4.00 -11.70 -10.30
CA THR A 185 -4.19 -11.88 -8.86
C THR A 185 -3.19 -12.92 -8.38
N ALA A 186 -2.31 -12.55 -7.43
CA ALA A 186 -1.35 -13.48 -6.84
C ALA A 186 -2.03 -14.55 -5.95
N SER A 187 -3.21 -14.22 -5.38
CA SER A 187 -3.99 -15.09 -4.51
C SER A 187 -5.48 -14.97 -4.77
N GLU A 188 -6.05 -15.96 -5.45
CA GLU A 188 -7.51 -16.00 -5.70
C GLU A 188 -8.32 -15.99 -4.41
N ALA A 189 -7.77 -16.57 -3.33
CA ALA A 189 -8.41 -16.53 -2.03
C ALA A 189 -8.57 -15.09 -1.55
N LEU A 190 -7.48 -14.30 -1.56
CA LEU A 190 -7.52 -12.89 -1.17
C LEU A 190 -8.46 -12.08 -2.08
N HIS A 191 -8.45 -12.35 -3.38
CA HIS A 191 -9.37 -11.70 -4.32
C HIS A 191 -10.84 -11.99 -4.00
N ARG A 192 -11.18 -13.26 -3.75
CA ARG A 192 -12.55 -13.65 -3.36
C ARG A 192 -12.98 -12.99 -2.06
N VAL A 193 -12.10 -12.90 -1.07
CA VAL A 193 -12.43 -12.20 0.18
C VAL A 193 -12.62 -10.72 -0.08
N ALA A 194 -11.70 -10.08 -0.81
CA ALA A 194 -11.76 -8.66 -1.11
C ALA A 194 -13.05 -8.23 -1.83
N LYS A 195 -13.62 -9.12 -2.64
CA LYS A 195 -14.90 -8.91 -3.35
C LYS A 195 -16.16 -9.21 -2.53
N ALA A 196 -16.04 -9.77 -1.34
CA ALA A 196 -17.20 -10.04 -0.49
C ALA A 196 -17.82 -8.73 0.00
N ARG A 197 -19.15 -8.68 0.11
CA ARG A 197 -19.89 -7.47 0.54
C ARG A 197 -19.44 -6.93 1.90
N ASP A 198 -19.13 -7.85 2.83
CA ASP A 198 -18.68 -7.54 4.19
C ASP A 198 -17.17 -7.80 4.36
N SER A 199 -16.41 -7.62 3.28
CA SER A 199 -14.98 -7.89 3.26
C SER A 199 -14.22 -7.05 4.28
N CYS A 200 -13.32 -7.71 5.00
CA CYS A 200 -12.31 -7.05 5.82
C CYS A 200 -11.06 -6.60 5.04
N LEU A 201 -11.02 -6.89 3.73
CA LEU A 201 -9.95 -6.56 2.79
C LEU A 201 -10.45 -5.65 1.68
N GLU A 202 -9.66 -4.64 1.34
CA GLU A 202 -9.91 -3.79 0.19
C GLU A 202 -9.48 -4.49 -1.11
N GLU A 203 -10.38 -4.54 -2.10
CA GLU A 203 -10.06 -4.98 -3.46
C GLU A 203 -9.06 -4.01 -4.10
N ARG A 204 -7.97 -4.54 -4.66
CA ARG A 204 -6.97 -3.74 -5.40
C ARG A 204 -6.55 -4.45 -6.67
N ALA A 205 -7.03 -3.93 -7.81
CA ALA A 205 -6.75 -4.51 -9.12
C ALA A 205 -5.31 -4.21 -9.65
N ALA A 206 -4.73 -3.06 -9.32
CA ALA A 206 -3.36 -2.66 -9.72
C ALA A 206 -2.69 -1.74 -8.67
N GLU A 207 -1.36 -1.81 -8.51
CA GLU A 207 -0.62 -0.93 -7.57
C GLU A 207 -0.29 0.44 -8.15
N ASN A 208 -0.33 0.57 -9.47
CA ASN A 208 -0.07 1.79 -10.21
C ASN A 208 -1.31 2.06 -11.06
N TYR A 209 -1.86 3.27 -10.94
CA TYR A 209 -2.93 3.86 -11.75
C TYR A 209 -4.00 2.85 -12.22
N ALA A 210 -5.19 2.84 -11.60
CA ALA A 210 -6.34 2.29 -12.32
C ALA A 210 -6.38 2.94 -13.72
N ASN A 211 -6.66 2.18 -14.80
CA ASN A 211 -6.68 2.76 -16.16
C ASN A 211 -7.56 4.02 -16.23
N ALA A 212 -8.61 4.10 -15.41
CA ALA A 212 -9.44 5.29 -15.25
C ALA A 212 -8.64 6.50 -14.74
N TYR A 213 -7.80 6.31 -13.72
CA TYR A 213 -6.95 7.37 -13.18
C TYR A 213 -5.81 7.77 -14.13
N GLU A 214 -5.19 6.83 -14.85
CA GLU A 214 -4.20 7.17 -15.89
C GLU A 214 -4.82 7.99 -17.02
N ARG A 215 -6.02 7.60 -17.47
CA ARG A 215 -6.81 8.38 -18.43
C ARG A 215 -7.14 9.76 -17.88
N LEU A 216 -7.60 9.86 -16.63
CA LEU A 216 -7.87 11.14 -15.98
C LEU A 216 -6.63 12.05 -16.00
N LEU A 217 -5.48 11.54 -15.56
CA LEU A 217 -4.25 12.32 -15.58
C LEU A 217 -3.90 12.80 -16.99
N THR A 218 -4.02 11.90 -17.97
CA THR A 218 -3.76 12.23 -19.38
C THR A 218 -4.70 13.32 -19.88
N SER A 219 -6.01 13.23 -19.62
CA SER A 219 -7.01 14.25 -19.98
C SER A 219 -6.75 15.59 -19.26
N LEU A 220 -6.16 15.56 -18.07
CA LEU A 220 -5.74 16.76 -17.33
C LEU A 220 -4.39 17.34 -17.81
N GLY A 221 -3.74 16.73 -18.81
CA GLY A 221 -2.40 17.11 -19.26
C GLY A 221 -1.30 16.78 -18.24
N LEU A 222 -1.61 15.98 -17.23
CA LEU A 222 -0.69 15.56 -16.19
C LEU A 222 -0.04 14.23 -16.60
N ARG A 223 1.30 14.16 -16.49
CA ARG A 223 2.05 12.96 -16.85
C ARG A 223 3.04 12.58 -15.76
N GLY A 224 3.23 11.28 -15.59
CA GLY A 224 4.27 10.72 -14.74
C GLY A 224 3.78 10.22 -13.39
N ARG A 225 4.61 9.35 -12.79
CA ARG A 225 4.28 8.63 -11.55
C ARG A 225 4.28 9.50 -10.29
N MET A 226 4.82 10.72 -10.42
CA MET A 226 5.02 11.68 -9.33
C MET A 226 3.93 12.77 -9.30
N VAL A 227 2.83 12.58 -10.03
CA VAL A 227 1.67 13.47 -9.93
C VAL A 227 0.96 13.19 -8.60
N THR A 228 0.91 14.22 -7.74
CA THR A 228 0.23 14.13 -6.45
C THR A 228 -1.30 14.25 -6.61
N VAL A 229 -2.03 13.72 -5.64
CA VAL A 229 -3.49 13.88 -5.55
C VAL A 229 -3.88 15.36 -5.54
N ARG A 230 -3.09 16.22 -4.87
CA ARG A 230 -3.31 17.67 -4.86
C ARG A 230 -3.21 18.29 -6.25
N GLN A 231 -2.16 17.98 -7.01
CA GLN A 231 -1.96 18.50 -8.37
C GLN A 231 -3.08 18.03 -9.30
N MET A 232 -3.41 16.74 -9.24
CA MET A 232 -4.54 16.18 -9.98
C MET A 232 -5.85 16.88 -9.64
N PHE A 233 -6.14 17.05 -8.35
CA PHE A 233 -7.39 17.63 -7.91
C PHE A 233 -7.50 19.12 -8.26
N ALA A 234 -6.41 19.87 -8.19
CA ALA A 234 -6.35 21.25 -8.64
C ALA A 234 -6.61 21.37 -10.15
N ALA A 235 -5.96 20.53 -10.96
CA ALA A 235 -6.21 20.49 -12.40
C ALA A 235 -7.66 20.10 -12.73
N LEU A 236 -8.25 19.18 -11.96
CA LEU A 236 -9.63 18.76 -12.15
C LEU A 236 -10.62 19.89 -11.84
N LEU A 237 -10.40 20.66 -10.77
CA LEU A 237 -11.22 21.84 -10.46
C LEU A 237 -11.04 22.94 -11.50
N GLN A 238 -9.81 23.13 -12.01
CA GLN A 238 -9.53 24.05 -13.10
C GLN A 238 -10.29 23.69 -14.39
N ALA A 239 -10.33 22.40 -14.74
CA ALA A 239 -11.06 21.93 -15.91
C ALA A 239 -12.59 22.00 -15.75
N ALA A 240 -13.09 21.88 -14.51
CA ALA A 240 -14.52 21.96 -14.23
C ALA A 240 -15.12 23.38 -14.42
N ASP A 241 -14.32 24.42 -14.17
CA ASP A 241 -14.69 25.81 -14.41
C ASP A 241 -13.43 26.68 -14.66
N PRO A 242 -12.96 26.77 -15.92
CA PRO A 242 -11.73 27.49 -16.23
C PRO A 242 -11.74 28.99 -15.90
N ASN A 243 -12.94 29.59 -15.85
CA ASN A 243 -13.12 31.02 -15.62
C ASN A 243 -13.22 31.37 -14.13
N ASN A 244 -13.69 30.44 -13.30
CA ASN A 244 -13.75 30.62 -11.85
C ASN A 244 -13.47 29.27 -11.15
N PRO A 245 -12.22 28.80 -11.23
CA PRO A 245 -11.86 27.50 -10.69
C PRO A 245 -11.95 27.56 -9.18
N GLN A 246 -12.64 26.57 -8.59
CA GLN A 246 -12.50 26.40 -7.15
C GLN A 246 -11.05 26.09 -6.83
N GLN A 247 -10.46 26.85 -5.91
CA GLN A 247 -9.10 26.59 -5.50
C GLN A 247 -9.06 25.39 -4.56
N VAL A 248 -7.99 24.61 -4.70
CA VAL A 248 -7.59 23.68 -3.65
C VAL A 248 -6.96 24.51 -2.55
N THR A 249 -7.52 24.46 -1.35
CA THR A 249 -6.94 25.18 -0.21
C THR A 249 -5.51 24.70 0.04
N ALA A 250 -4.70 25.51 0.71
CA ALA A 250 -3.45 25.05 1.31
C ALA A 250 -3.75 24.10 2.48
N ALA A 251 -4.44 22.98 2.21
CA ALA A 251 -4.79 21.97 3.19
C ALA A 251 -3.53 21.57 3.96
N ALA A 252 -3.58 21.74 5.28
CA ALA A 252 -2.42 21.60 6.16
C ALA A 252 -1.84 20.18 6.17
N ASN A 253 -2.64 19.18 5.82
CA ASN A 253 -2.25 17.78 5.80
C ASN A 253 -3.11 16.96 4.82
N THR A 254 -2.79 15.66 4.71
CA THR A 254 -3.49 14.70 3.84
C THR A 254 -4.96 14.52 4.22
N ALA A 255 -5.30 14.50 5.51
CA ALA A 255 -6.68 14.38 5.96
C ALA A 255 -7.55 15.58 5.54
N ALA A 256 -7.02 16.80 5.69
CA ALA A 256 -7.69 18.02 5.24
C ALA A 256 -7.91 18.02 3.72
N LEU A 257 -6.94 17.56 2.93
CA LEU A 257 -7.12 17.39 1.48
C LEU A 257 -8.20 16.36 1.15
N GLY A 258 -8.29 15.26 1.91
CA GLY A 258 -9.36 14.28 1.78
C GLY A 258 -10.75 14.87 2.07
N GLN A 259 -10.88 15.63 3.16
CA GLN A 259 -12.13 16.34 3.50
C GLN A 259 -12.52 17.34 2.40
N GLU A 260 -11.53 18.06 1.87
CA GLU A 260 -11.75 19.02 0.81
C GLU A 260 -12.24 18.34 -0.47
N ILE A 261 -11.63 17.23 -0.88
CA ILE A 261 -12.10 16.43 -2.03
C ILE A 261 -13.56 16.04 -1.82
N ASN A 262 -13.89 15.42 -0.68
CA ASN A 262 -15.25 15.02 -0.35
C ASN A 262 -16.26 16.18 -0.43
N SER A 263 -15.89 17.36 0.04
CA SER A 263 -16.76 18.54 0.03
C SER A 263 -17.05 19.07 -1.37
N LYS A 264 -16.12 18.86 -2.31
CA LYS A 264 -16.18 19.38 -3.68
C LYS A 264 -16.62 18.35 -4.73
N LEU A 265 -16.80 17.08 -4.37
CA LEU A 265 -17.33 16.06 -5.31
C LEU A 265 -18.71 16.44 -5.87
N GLY A 266 -19.59 17.05 -5.06
CA GLY A 266 -20.90 17.52 -5.52
C GLY A 266 -20.78 18.63 -6.59
N TYR A 267 -19.81 19.53 -6.43
CA TYR A 267 -19.49 20.55 -7.42
C TYR A 267 -19.01 19.94 -8.75
N LEU A 268 -18.07 18.99 -8.70
CA LEU A 268 -17.58 18.28 -9.89
C LEU A 268 -18.70 17.52 -10.60
N LYS A 269 -19.58 16.86 -9.84
CA LYS A 269 -20.76 16.18 -10.37
C LYS A 269 -21.69 17.14 -11.13
N GLY A 270 -21.90 18.34 -10.59
CA GLY A 270 -22.66 19.40 -11.26
C GLY A 270 -22.00 19.95 -12.53
N ARG A 271 -20.70 19.71 -12.73
CA ARG A 271 -19.90 20.19 -13.87
C ARG A 271 -19.52 19.11 -14.88
N ARG A 272 -20.18 17.93 -14.83
CA ARG A 272 -19.92 16.82 -15.76
C ARG A 272 -19.93 17.22 -17.24
N ARG A 273 -20.85 18.10 -17.65
CA ARG A 273 -20.94 18.57 -19.04
C ARG A 273 -19.72 19.39 -19.46
N GLN A 274 -19.22 20.27 -18.59
CA GLN A 274 -18.02 21.07 -18.83
C GLN A 274 -16.76 20.20 -18.86
N LEU A 275 -16.65 19.24 -17.94
CA LEU A 275 -15.56 18.27 -17.91
C LEU A 275 -15.55 17.41 -19.19
N ALA A 276 -16.72 16.93 -19.64
CA ALA A 276 -16.83 16.20 -20.90
C ALA A 276 -16.43 17.03 -22.12
N ALA A 277 -16.75 18.34 -22.14
CA ALA A 277 -16.30 19.26 -23.19
C ALA A 277 -14.78 19.46 -23.21
N SER A 278 -14.11 19.14 -22.09
CA SER A 278 -12.64 19.13 -21.96
C SER A 278 -12.05 17.72 -22.06
N GLU A 279 -12.79 16.76 -22.63
CA GLU A 279 -12.38 15.35 -22.78
C GLU A 279 -12.06 14.62 -21.46
N ILE A 280 -12.68 15.07 -20.36
CA ILE A 280 -12.56 14.42 -19.05
C ILE A 280 -13.84 13.65 -18.75
N ASP A 281 -13.73 12.32 -18.72
CA ASP A 281 -14.81 11.43 -18.31
C ASP A 281 -14.95 11.39 -16.78
N PHE A 282 -15.83 12.26 -16.25
CA PHE A 282 -16.19 12.29 -14.83
C PHE A 282 -17.43 11.42 -14.53
N SER A 283 -17.31 10.12 -14.79
CA SER A 283 -18.34 9.11 -14.56
C SER A 283 -18.65 8.90 -13.06
N ASP A 284 -19.74 8.20 -12.75
CA ASP A 284 -20.07 7.79 -11.37
C ASP A 284 -18.99 6.86 -10.79
N ASP A 285 -18.32 6.06 -11.63
CA ASP A 285 -17.21 5.20 -11.21
C ASP A 285 -16.00 6.04 -10.75
N LEU A 286 -15.60 7.06 -11.53
CA LEU A 286 -14.51 7.95 -11.13
C LEU A 286 -14.85 8.76 -9.88
N GLU A 287 -16.10 9.22 -9.76
CA GLU A 287 -16.59 9.87 -8.53
C GLU A 287 -16.45 8.92 -7.32
N GLY A 288 -16.85 7.65 -7.48
CA GLY A 288 -16.71 6.61 -6.47
C GLY A 288 -15.25 6.35 -6.08
N GLU A 289 -14.34 6.28 -7.05
CA GLU A 289 -12.89 6.12 -6.80
C GLU A 289 -12.30 7.31 -6.03
N LEU A 290 -12.64 8.55 -6.42
CA LEU A 290 -12.18 9.75 -5.73
C LEU A 290 -12.75 9.86 -4.32
N ARG A 291 -14.02 9.46 -4.12
CA ARG A 291 -14.64 9.39 -2.79
C ARG A 291 -13.94 8.36 -1.90
N SER A 292 -13.66 7.18 -2.45
CA SER A 292 -12.91 6.13 -1.76
C SER A 292 -11.51 6.61 -1.37
N LEU A 293 -10.80 7.28 -2.28
CA LEU A 293 -9.51 7.91 -2.01
C LEU A 293 -9.59 8.97 -0.92
N ALA A 294 -10.55 9.90 -1.03
CA ALA A 294 -10.76 10.96 -0.05
C ALA A 294 -11.01 10.38 1.35
N ASN A 295 -11.89 9.38 1.47
CA ASN A 295 -12.15 8.71 2.74
C ASN A 295 -10.89 8.07 3.33
N ARG A 296 -10.08 7.38 2.52
CA ARG A 296 -8.79 6.82 2.98
C ARG A 296 -7.85 7.92 3.49
N MET A 297 -7.79 9.05 2.79
CA MET A 297 -6.93 10.17 3.18
C MET A 297 -7.38 10.79 4.51
N VAL A 298 -8.69 10.86 4.77
CA VAL A 298 -9.25 11.33 6.04
C VAL A 298 -8.91 10.39 7.19
N GLU A 299 -8.84 9.09 6.93
CA GLU A 299 -8.47 8.08 7.94
C GLU A 299 -6.97 8.07 8.28
N THR A 300 -6.12 8.71 7.47
CA THR A 300 -4.67 8.79 7.73
C THR A 300 -4.39 9.76 8.87
N THR A 301 -3.77 9.28 9.94
CA THR A 301 -3.44 10.08 11.13
C THR A 301 -2.15 10.89 11.00
N ALA A 302 -1.33 10.61 9.99
CA ALA A 302 -0.06 11.30 9.77
C ALA A 302 -0.14 12.50 8.82
N VAL A 303 0.62 13.56 9.16
CA VAL A 303 0.82 14.72 8.31
C VAL A 303 1.77 14.34 7.18
N HIS A 304 1.19 13.96 6.03
CA HIS A 304 1.93 13.86 4.77
C HIS A 304 1.69 15.11 3.94
N SER A 305 2.78 15.76 3.53
CA SER A 305 2.76 17.00 2.75
C SER A 305 2.26 16.77 1.31
N ARG A 306 2.50 15.54 0.80
CA ARG A 306 2.14 15.08 -0.54
C ARG A 306 1.53 13.69 -0.43
N GLN A 307 0.55 13.37 -1.26
CA GLN A 307 -0.06 12.05 -1.33
C GLN A 307 -0.05 11.64 -2.81
N TYR A 308 0.48 10.46 -3.13
CA TYR A 308 0.32 9.86 -4.46
C TYR A 308 -0.87 8.91 -4.47
N PHE A 309 -1.40 8.65 -5.66
CA PHE A 309 -2.64 7.91 -5.82
C PHE A 309 -2.50 6.45 -5.31
N HIS A 310 -3.44 6.04 -4.46
CA HIS A 310 -3.51 4.72 -3.81
C HIS A 310 -2.35 4.29 -2.88
N GLU A 311 -1.46 5.19 -2.47
CA GLU A 311 -0.51 4.86 -1.40
C GLU A 311 -1.19 4.85 -0.03
N ARG A 312 -0.93 3.82 0.77
CA ARG A 312 -1.23 3.86 2.19
C ARG A 312 0.02 4.28 2.93
N ARG A 313 -0.01 5.47 3.51
CA ARG A 313 1.12 6.05 4.23
C ARG A 313 0.95 5.81 5.72
N LEU A 314 2.06 5.45 6.35
CA LEU A 314 2.13 5.12 7.77
C LEU A 314 3.40 5.75 8.36
N THR A 315 3.40 5.88 9.67
CA THR A 315 4.54 6.25 10.50
C THR A 315 4.94 5.06 11.37
N PRO A 316 6.19 5.02 11.83
CA PRO A 316 6.64 3.94 12.73
C PRO A 316 5.80 3.89 14.02
N ALA A 317 5.40 5.04 14.56
CA ALA A 317 4.54 5.12 15.74
C ALA A 317 3.15 4.49 15.52
N GLU A 318 2.54 4.71 14.35
CA GLU A 318 1.27 4.08 13.97
C GLU A 318 1.41 2.55 13.87
N LEU A 319 2.55 2.04 13.40
CA LEU A 319 2.82 0.59 13.40
C LEU A 319 2.90 0.04 14.83
N THR A 320 3.57 0.73 15.76
CA THR A 320 3.65 0.32 17.17
C THR A 320 2.27 0.28 17.81
N GLN A 321 1.48 1.36 17.67
CA GLN A 321 0.11 1.40 18.18
C GLN A 321 -0.76 0.33 17.53
N GLY A 322 -0.60 0.15 16.23
CA GLY A 322 -1.33 -0.81 15.44
C GLY A 322 -1.05 -2.25 15.84
N TRP A 323 0.21 -2.60 16.06
CA TRP A 323 0.61 -3.90 16.57
C TRP A 323 0.01 -4.17 17.96
N ARG A 324 0.05 -3.20 18.88
CA ARG A 324 -0.58 -3.35 20.21
C ARG A 324 -2.08 -3.63 20.10
N ALA A 325 -2.77 -2.94 19.19
CA ALA A 325 -4.20 -3.16 18.95
C ALA A 325 -4.49 -4.53 18.29
N ILE A 326 -3.61 -4.99 17.40
CA ILE A 326 -3.68 -6.32 16.79
C ILE A 326 -3.46 -7.39 17.86
N ASP A 327 -2.38 -7.27 18.65
CA ASP A 327 -1.99 -8.22 19.68
C ASP A 327 -3.07 -8.39 20.75
N ALA A 328 -3.64 -7.29 21.25
CA ALA A 328 -4.76 -7.34 22.19
C ALA A 328 -5.99 -8.10 21.63
N ARG A 329 -6.20 -8.04 20.31
CA ARG A 329 -7.32 -8.72 19.64
C ARG A 329 -7.04 -10.18 19.34
N LEU A 330 -5.76 -10.56 19.21
CA LEU A 330 -5.38 -11.95 19.00
C LEU A 330 -5.75 -12.84 20.21
N GLY A 331 -5.99 -12.26 21.40
CA GLY A 331 -6.38 -12.99 22.61
C GLY A 331 -5.16 -13.46 23.36
#